data_AF-A0A1B9GB85-F1
#
_entry.id   AF-A0A1B9GB85-F1
#
_cell.length_a   1.000
_cell.length_b   1.000
_cell.length_c   1.000
_cell.angle_alpha   90.00
_cell.angle_beta   90.00
_cell.angle_gamma   90.00
#
_symmetry.space_group_name_H-M   'P 1'
#
loop_
_entity.id
_entity.type
_entity.pdbx_description
1 polymer ?
#
loop_
_entity_poly.entity_id
_entity_poly.type
_entity_poly.pdbx_seq_one_letter_code
_entity_poly.pdbx_strand_id
1 'polypeptide(L)'
;MSDTRDQKSLSTSPAKKVDDKPAASSSSAAAASEASETKQDPVVADVKKDDEKPELEEDVIDMETFQQIMDMDEEDEGEDEDGEKHAFSKGIVWGYFEQAEATFGDMEAAIVAEDLAKLSSLGHFLKGSSAALGIIKVQASCEKMQHYGNLRDEEAGVSLEAPEALKRIKDLLSACKKDYEVAKTWMENLYEEDN
;
A
#
# COMPACT_ATOMS: atom_id res chain seq x y z
N MET A 1 3.93 -71.64 -23.57
CA MET A 1 3.06 -72.26 -22.57
C MET A 1 2.83 -71.19 -21.51
N SER A 2 1.89 -70.27 -21.77
CA SER A 2 0.49 -70.34 -21.27
C SER A 2 0.44 -69.93 -19.80
N ASP A 3 -0.38 -69.01 -19.31
CA ASP A 3 -1.43 -68.15 -19.88
C ASP A 3 -1.93 -67.27 -18.71
N THR A 4 -2.82 -66.31 -19.01
CA THR A 4 -3.85 -65.72 -18.11
C THR A 4 -3.64 -64.31 -17.52
N ARG A 5 -4.20 -63.36 -18.29
CA ARG A 5 -5.27 -62.37 -17.99
C ARG A 5 -4.96 -60.99 -17.40
N ASP A 6 -5.00 -60.02 -18.33
CA ASP A 6 -5.89 -58.84 -18.40
C ASP A 6 -6.82 -58.51 -17.21
N GLN A 7 -6.81 -57.23 -16.82
CA GLN A 7 -8.01 -56.40 -16.98
C GLN A 7 -7.69 -54.90 -17.13
N LYS A 8 -8.25 -54.35 -18.21
CA LYS A 8 -8.26 -52.97 -18.69
C LYS A 8 -9.53 -52.28 -18.19
N SER A 9 -9.47 -51.01 -17.81
CA SER A 9 -10.65 -50.14 -17.74
C SER A 9 -10.29 -48.67 -17.98
N LEU A 10 -10.76 -48.16 -19.11
CA LEU A 10 -10.86 -46.76 -19.52
C LEU A 10 -12.36 -46.44 -19.53
N SER A 11 -12.82 -45.32 -18.96
CA SER A 11 -14.03 -44.60 -19.40
C SER A 11 -14.19 -43.27 -18.64
N THR A 12 -13.98 -42.10 -19.26
CA THR A 12 -15.00 -41.17 -19.83
C THR A 12 -15.83 -40.36 -18.83
N SER A 13 -15.77 -39.02 -18.97
CA SER A 13 -16.69 -38.01 -18.41
C SER A 13 -18.16 -38.23 -18.82
N PRO A 14 -19.11 -37.50 -18.21
CA PRO A 14 -19.68 -36.35 -18.93
C PRO A 14 -20.09 -35.15 -18.08
N ALA A 15 -20.14 -33.98 -18.74
CA ALA A 15 -20.74 -32.73 -18.30
C ALA A 15 -22.27 -32.79 -18.20
N LYS A 16 -22.86 -31.97 -17.32
CA LYS A 16 -24.27 -31.56 -17.43
C LYS A 16 -24.49 -30.14 -16.90
N LYS A 17 -24.88 -29.25 -17.81
CA LYS A 17 -25.45 -27.91 -17.62
C LYS A 17 -26.98 -28.07 -17.58
N VAL A 18 -27.67 -27.44 -16.65
CA VAL A 18 -29.07 -27.02 -16.80
C VAL A 18 -29.35 -25.80 -15.91
N ASP A 19 -29.73 -24.72 -16.59
CA ASP A 19 -30.31 -23.48 -16.12
C ASP A 19 -31.66 -23.71 -15.37
N ASP A 20 -31.98 -22.90 -14.36
CA ASP A 20 -33.33 -22.32 -14.18
C ASP A 20 -33.30 -21.09 -13.24
N LYS A 21 -33.89 -19.99 -13.72
CA LYS A 21 -34.31 -18.78 -13.01
C LYS A 21 -35.81 -18.70 -13.34
N PRO A 22 -36.75 -18.41 -12.41
CA PRO A 22 -37.11 -17.01 -12.19
C PRO A 22 -37.75 -16.60 -10.85
N ALA A 23 -37.82 -15.27 -10.73
CA ALA A 23 -38.89 -14.45 -10.14
C ALA A 23 -38.66 -13.83 -8.76
N ALA A 24 -38.83 -12.51 -8.79
CA ALA A 24 -38.80 -11.56 -7.70
C ALA A 24 -40.04 -11.67 -6.78
N SER A 25 -39.92 -11.18 -5.55
CA SER A 25 -41.00 -10.44 -4.91
C SER A 25 -40.48 -9.52 -3.80
N SER A 26 -41.03 -8.32 -3.83
CA SER A 26 -40.83 -7.13 -3.00
C SER A 26 -41.63 -7.15 -1.69
N SER A 27 -41.13 -6.44 -0.67
CA SER A 27 -41.81 -5.53 0.29
C SER A 27 -40.96 -5.42 1.56
N SER A 28 -40.78 -4.29 2.26
CA SER A 28 -41.73 -3.23 2.56
C SER A 28 -41.01 -1.92 2.95
N ALA A 29 -41.73 -0.82 2.81
CA ALA A 29 -41.34 0.56 3.10
C ALA A 29 -41.46 1.00 4.58
N ALA A 30 -40.69 2.04 4.90
CA ALA A 30 -40.93 3.25 5.72
C ALA A 30 -41.94 3.26 6.89
N ALA A 31 -41.54 3.81 8.05
CA ALA A 31 -41.87 5.20 8.47
C ALA A 31 -41.59 5.50 9.98
N ALA A 32 -40.87 6.61 10.21
CA ALA A 32 -41.01 7.71 11.20
C ALA A 32 -41.36 7.48 12.70
N SER A 33 -40.49 8.04 13.57
CA SER A 33 -40.75 8.99 14.70
C SER A 33 -39.43 9.07 15.52
N GLU A 34 -38.95 10.12 16.18
CA GLU A 34 -39.45 11.42 16.61
C GLU A 34 -38.24 12.24 17.14
N ALA A 35 -38.39 13.55 17.23
CA ALA A 35 -37.37 14.50 17.65
C ALA A 35 -37.12 14.54 19.17
N SER A 36 -35.90 14.92 19.59
CA SER A 36 -35.69 15.64 20.85
C SER A 36 -34.43 16.51 20.79
N GLU A 37 -34.65 17.79 21.02
CA GLU A 37 -33.69 18.89 21.08
C GLU A 37 -33.30 19.11 22.56
N THR A 38 -32.02 19.23 22.90
CA THR A 38 -31.59 20.02 24.06
C THR A 38 -30.19 20.58 23.82
N LYS A 39 -30.11 21.90 23.99
CA LYS A 39 -28.96 22.79 23.86
C LYS A 39 -27.94 22.57 24.98
N GLN A 40 -26.65 22.75 24.66
CA GLN A 40 -25.67 23.34 25.58
C GLN A 40 -24.50 23.97 24.80
N ASP A 41 -24.08 25.11 25.31
CA ASP A 41 -23.23 26.16 24.75
C ASP A 41 -21.75 25.76 24.48
N PRO A 42 -21.04 26.38 23.51
CA PRO A 42 -19.59 26.25 23.45
C PRO A 42 -18.93 27.33 24.32
N VAL A 43 -18.25 26.88 25.36
CA VAL A 43 -17.30 27.69 26.12
C VAL A 43 -16.04 27.94 25.28
N VAL A 44 -15.62 29.20 25.30
CA VAL A 44 -14.50 29.78 24.58
C VAL A 44 -13.17 29.11 24.91
N ALA A 45 -12.38 28.92 23.85
CA ALA A 45 -11.03 28.39 23.84
C ALA A 45 -10.04 29.34 24.55
N ASP A 46 -9.27 28.78 25.47
CA ASP A 46 -7.96 29.30 25.88
C ASP A 46 -6.96 28.16 25.59
N VAL A 47 -6.42 28.14 24.38
CA VAL A 47 -5.30 27.26 24.01
C VAL A 47 -4.12 28.16 23.74
N LYS A 48 -3.24 28.25 24.73
CA LYS A 48 -1.84 28.62 24.54
C LYS A 48 -1.01 27.44 25.02
N LYS A 49 -0.25 26.84 24.10
CA LYS A 49 1.20 26.92 24.12
C LYS A 49 1.73 26.14 22.92
N ASP A 50 2.27 26.91 21.99
CA ASP A 50 3.11 26.48 20.87
C ASP A 50 4.18 25.49 21.38
N ASP A 51 4.08 24.25 20.91
CA ASP A 51 5.20 23.34 20.78
C ASP A 51 5.47 23.34 19.27
N GLU A 52 6.47 24.13 18.86
CA GLU A 52 6.91 24.26 17.47
C GLU A 52 7.61 22.96 17.08
N LYS A 53 6.79 21.91 16.84
CA LYS A 53 7.17 20.75 16.04
C LYS A 53 7.49 21.30 14.64
N PRO A 54 8.64 20.97 14.04
CA PRO A 54 8.94 21.43 12.69
C PRO A 54 7.74 21.05 11.80
N GLU A 55 7.16 22.06 11.12
CA GLU A 55 6.08 21.85 10.16
C GLU A 55 6.60 20.91 9.08
N LEU A 56 6.34 19.61 9.29
CA LEU A 56 6.52 18.58 8.30
C LEU A 56 5.69 19.00 7.10
N GLU A 57 6.20 18.82 5.89
CA GLU A 57 5.31 18.75 4.74
C GLU A 57 4.25 17.70 5.06
N GLU A 58 3.04 18.13 5.48
CA GLU A 58 2.00 17.33 6.16
C GLU A 58 1.46 16.13 5.34
N ASP A 59 2.09 15.81 4.22
CA ASP A 59 1.65 14.81 3.24
C ASP A 59 2.70 13.72 2.95
N VAL A 60 3.89 13.73 3.56
CA VAL A 60 4.94 12.74 3.24
C VAL A 60 4.78 11.44 4.03
N ILE A 61 4.61 11.55 5.35
CA ILE A 61 4.51 10.42 6.29
C ILE A 61 3.18 10.50 7.03
N ASP A 62 2.43 9.40 6.99
CA ASP A 62 1.29 9.15 7.86
C ASP A 62 1.81 8.85 9.28
N MET A 63 1.78 9.88 10.12
CA MET A 63 2.23 9.77 11.50
C MET A 63 1.37 8.82 12.34
N GLU A 64 0.10 8.59 12.00
CA GLU A 64 -0.74 7.63 12.74
C GLU A 64 -0.24 6.21 12.51
N THR A 65 0.03 5.85 11.25
CA THR A 65 0.62 4.55 10.89
C THR A 65 2.03 4.40 11.45
N PHE A 66 2.87 5.44 11.31
CA PHE A 66 4.26 5.36 11.75
C PHE A 66 4.41 5.31 13.27
N GLN A 67 3.58 6.04 14.03
CA GLN A 67 3.61 6.02 15.50
C GLN A 67 3.31 4.63 16.06
N GLN A 68 2.40 3.86 15.45
CA GLN A 68 2.12 2.48 15.86
C GLN A 68 3.37 1.58 15.80
N ILE A 69 4.32 1.88 14.91
CA ILE A 69 5.59 1.14 14.80
C ILE A 69 6.55 1.57 15.91
N MET A 70 6.59 2.87 16.23
CA MET A 70 7.43 3.39 17.32
C MET A 70 6.93 2.96 18.70
N ASP A 71 5.61 2.87 18.90
CA ASP A 71 5.02 2.38 20.15
C ASP A 71 5.47 0.93 20.45
N MET A 72 5.80 0.14 19.43
CA MET A 72 6.37 -1.20 19.62
C MET A 72 7.79 -1.19 20.20
N ASP A 73 8.57 -0.12 20.01
CA ASP A 73 9.88 0.03 20.66
C ASP A 73 9.73 0.40 22.14
N GLU A 74 8.70 1.18 22.50
CA GLU A 74 8.45 1.60 23.89
C GLU A 74 7.94 0.45 24.75
N GLU A 75 7.20 -0.50 24.16
CA GLU A 75 6.78 -1.73 24.84
C GLU A 75 7.96 -2.70 25.10
N ASP A 76 9.09 -2.52 24.41
CA ASP A 76 10.33 -3.27 24.57
C ASP A 76 11.35 -2.52 25.46
N GLU A 77 10.88 -1.81 26.48
CA GLU A 77 11.67 -1.13 27.55
C GLU A 77 12.69 -2.04 28.30
N GLY A 78 12.81 -3.30 27.91
CA GLY A 78 13.72 -4.27 28.53
C GLY A 78 15.14 -4.16 27.99
N GLU A 79 15.88 -3.13 28.42
CA GLU A 79 17.35 -2.98 28.30
C GLU A 79 18.00 -3.97 27.31
N ASP A 80 17.85 -3.72 26.01
CA ASP A 80 18.70 -4.34 25.00
C ASP A 80 20.17 -4.14 25.45
N GLU A 81 21.02 -5.17 25.37
CA GLU A 81 22.39 -5.15 25.90
C GLU A 81 23.26 -3.97 25.39
N ASP A 82 22.84 -3.29 24.31
CA ASP A 82 23.52 -2.14 23.70
C ASP A 82 22.86 -0.77 23.97
N GLY A 83 21.69 -0.70 24.63
CA GLY A 83 21.06 0.56 25.03
C GLY A 83 20.59 1.47 23.89
N GLU A 84 20.42 0.93 22.67
CA GLU A 84 19.95 1.69 21.51
C GLU A 84 18.42 1.87 21.56
N LYS A 85 17.99 3.11 21.82
CA LYS A 85 16.57 3.50 21.72
C LYS A 85 16.07 3.26 20.28
N HIS A 86 14.87 2.72 20.15
CA HIS A 86 14.19 2.49 18.86
C HIS A 86 14.78 1.44 17.90
N ALA A 87 15.49 0.43 18.41
CA ALA A 87 16.17 -0.56 17.57
C ALA A 87 15.24 -1.31 16.60
N PHE A 88 14.00 -1.63 17.01
CA PHE A 88 13.06 -2.36 16.16
C PHE A 88 12.53 -1.47 15.02
N SER A 89 11.98 -0.30 15.31
CA SER A 89 11.44 0.59 14.25
C SER A 89 12.54 1.05 13.29
N LYS A 90 13.73 1.37 13.81
CA LYS A 90 14.93 1.69 13.02
C LYS A 90 15.31 0.54 12.08
N GLY A 91 15.30 -0.69 12.56
CA GLY A 91 15.57 -1.88 11.74
C GLY A 91 14.59 -2.02 10.57
N ILE A 92 13.29 -1.80 10.80
CA ILE A 92 12.27 -1.86 9.74
C ILE A 92 12.48 -0.75 8.70
N VAL A 93 12.77 0.48 9.15
CA VAL A 93 12.99 1.64 8.28
C VAL A 93 14.20 1.46 7.38
N TRP A 94 15.35 1.04 7.92
CA TRP A 94 16.55 0.79 7.12
C TRP A 94 16.35 -0.37 6.14
N GLY A 95 15.66 -1.43 6.57
CA GLY A 95 15.29 -2.55 5.69
C GLY A 95 14.39 -2.11 4.54
N TYR A 96 13.49 -1.15 4.76
CA TYR A 96 12.69 -0.55 3.70
C TYR A 96 13.55 0.26 2.73
N PHE A 97 14.53 1.04 3.20
CA PHE A 97 15.42 1.80 2.30
C PHE A 97 16.15 0.90 1.31
N GLU A 98 16.78 -0.17 1.81
CA GLU A 98 17.45 -1.15 0.95
C GLU A 98 16.49 -1.77 -0.06
N GLN A 99 15.28 -2.15 0.40
CA GLN A 99 14.25 -2.72 -0.46
C GLN A 99 13.78 -1.75 -1.54
N ALA A 100 13.55 -0.48 -1.18
CA ALA A 100 13.10 0.56 -2.09
C ALA A 100 14.15 0.86 -3.17
N GLU A 101 15.41 1.05 -2.77
CA GLU A 101 16.52 1.31 -3.69
C GLU A 101 16.74 0.14 -4.67
N ALA A 102 16.72 -1.10 -4.17
CA ALA A 102 16.82 -2.29 -5.02
C ALA A 102 15.63 -2.38 -6.01
N THR A 103 14.42 -2.14 -5.51
CA THR A 103 13.19 -2.19 -6.30
C THR A 103 13.18 -1.10 -7.38
N PHE A 104 13.68 0.09 -7.09
CA PHE A 104 13.83 1.14 -8.09
C PHE A 104 14.82 0.76 -9.20
N GLY A 105 15.92 0.09 -8.86
CA GLY A 105 16.84 -0.46 -9.86
C GLY A 105 16.16 -1.49 -10.78
N ASP A 106 15.36 -2.38 -10.20
CA ASP A 106 14.56 -3.35 -10.96
C ASP A 106 13.51 -2.67 -11.85
N MET A 107 12.88 -1.60 -11.39
CA MET A 107 11.92 -0.82 -12.19
C MET A 107 12.60 -0.14 -13.38
N GLU A 108 13.80 0.43 -13.21
CA GLU A 108 14.57 1.01 -14.31
C GLU A 108 14.94 -0.05 -15.36
N ALA A 109 15.37 -1.24 -14.91
CA ALA A 109 15.66 -2.35 -15.81
C ALA A 109 14.40 -2.81 -16.57
N ALA A 110 13.26 -2.90 -15.90
CA ALA A 110 11.99 -3.26 -16.53
C ALA A 110 11.48 -2.21 -17.52
N ILE A 111 11.73 -0.90 -17.27
CA ILE A 111 11.45 0.17 -18.24
C ILE A 111 12.28 -0.03 -19.52
N VAL A 112 13.57 -0.34 -19.40
CA VAL A 112 14.45 -0.59 -20.56
C VAL A 112 14.00 -1.83 -21.34
N ALA A 113 13.53 -2.86 -20.63
CA ALA A 113 12.99 -4.07 -21.23
C ALA A 113 11.55 -3.93 -21.76
N GLU A 114 10.91 -2.78 -21.54
CA GLU A 114 9.49 -2.52 -21.86
C GLU A 114 8.52 -3.53 -21.20
N ASP A 115 8.90 -4.09 -20.04
CA ASP A 115 8.12 -5.11 -19.33
C ASP A 115 7.08 -4.49 -18.38
N LEU A 116 5.92 -4.14 -18.96
CA LEU A 116 4.80 -3.56 -18.24
C LEU A 116 4.23 -4.46 -17.13
N ALA A 117 4.26 -5.78 -17.31
CA ALA A 117 3.77 -6.73 -16.31
C ALA A 117 4.69 -6.75 -15.08
N LYS A 118 6.00 -6.74 -15.30
CA LYS A 118 6.98 -6.62 -14.23
C LYS A 118 6.87 -5.27 -13.53
N LEU A 119 6.70 -4.16 -14.26
CA LEU A 119 6.48 -2.83 -13.67
C LEU A 119 5.23 -2.79 -12.79
N SER A 120 4.14 -3.44 -13.23
CA SER A 120 2.92 -3.58 -12.43
C SER A 120 3.17 -4.33 -11.12
N SER A 121 3.88 -5.46 -11.19
CA SER A 121 4.24 -6.26 -10.02
C SER A 121 5.17 -5.54 -9.05
N LEU A 122 6.16 -4.81 -9.56
CA LEU A 122 7.10 -4.04 -8.74
C LEU A 122 6.39 -2.86 -8.05
N GLY A 123 5.50 -2.16 -8.76
CA GLY A 123 4.66 -1.12 -8.18
C GLY A 123 3.78 -1.68 -7.05
N HIS A 124 3.13 -2.82 -7.26
CA HIS A 124 2.33 -3.47 -6.22
C HIS A 124 3.16 -3.83 -4.98
N PHE A 125 4.36 -4.38 -5.19
CA PHE A 125 5.27 -4.76 -4.10
C PHE A 125 5.69 -3.55 -3.26
N LEU A 126 6.25 -2.51 -3.89
CA LEU A 126 6.73 -1.34 -3.16
C LEU A 126 5.58 -0.51 -2.55
N LYS A 127 4.38 -0.54 -3.15
CA LYS A 127 3.16 0.03 -2.56
C LYS A 127 2.88 -0.57 -1.19
N GLY A 128 2.91 -1.90 -1.07
CA GLY A 128 2.61 -2.60 0.17
C GLY A 128 3.60 -2.24 1.28
N SER A 129 4.90 -2.26 0.97
CA SER A 129 5.94 -1.92 1.93
C SER A 129 5.92 -0.44 2.35
N SER A 130 5.64 0.46 1.40
CA SER A 130 5.54 1.91 1.70
C SER A 130 4.31 2.21 2.57
N ALA A 131 3.18 1.54 2.30
CA ALA A 131 1.97 1.69 3.11
C ALA A 131 2.16 1.20 4.54
N ALA A 132 2.92 0.11 4.74
CA ALA A 132 3.20 -0.42 6.07
C ALA A 132 4.00 0.55 6.95
N LEU A 133 4.80 1.44 6.35
CA LEU A 133 5.57 2.49 7.05
C LEU A 133 4.88 3.87 7.02
N GLY A 134 3.69 3.99 6.44
CA GLY A 134 3.00 5.26 6.31
C GLY A 134 3.60 6.22 5.26
N ILE A 135 4.39 5.75 4.30
CA ILE A 135 5.03 6.64 3.30
C ILE A 135 4.05 6.92 2.15
N ILE A 136 3.20 7.93 2.34
CA ILE A 136 1.99 8.19 1.53
C ILE A 136 2.33 8.48 0.06
N LYS A 137 3.26 9.40 -0.22
CA LYS A 137 3.56 9.82 -1.61
C LYS A 137 4.16 8.69 -2.45
N VAL A 138 5.05 7.89 -1.85
CA VAL A 138 5.64 6.72 -2.50
C VAL A 138 4.59 5.64 -2.73
N GLN A 139 3.73 5.36 -1.75
CA GLN A 139 2.60 4.45 -1.89
C GLN A 139 1.69 4.85 -3.07
N ALA A 140 1.29 6.12 -3.14
CA ALA A 140 0.42 6.62 -4.20
C ALA A 140 1.06 6.52 -5.60
N SER A 141 2.34 6.86 -5.70
CA SER A 141 3.09 6.71 -6.95
C SER A 141 3.20 5.23 -7.37
N CYS A 142 3.47 4.34 -6.43
CA CYS A 142 3.55 2.91 -6.70
C CYS A 142 2.20 2.31 -7.16
N GLU A 143 1.09 2.79 -6.60
CA GLU A 143 -0.26 2.43 -7.05
C GLU A 143 -0.53 2.87 -8.49
N LYS A 144 -0.23 4.13 -8.83
CA LYS A 144 -0.38 4.61 -10.22
C LYS A 144 0.48 3.79 -11.18
N MET A 145 1.69 3.45 -10.79
CA MET A 145 2.59 2.64 -11.61
C MET A 145 2.07 1.21 -11.80
N GLN A 146 1.44 0.62 -10.77
CA GLN A 146 0.72 -0.65 -10.87
C GLN A 146 -0.38 -0.57 -11.95
N HIS A 147 -1.21 0.49 -11.92
CA HIS A 147 -2.29 0.66 -12.90
C HIS A 147 -1.77 0.90 -14.32
N TYR A 148 -0.75 1.75 -14.49
CA TYR A 148 -0.14 2.01 -15.79
C TYR A 148 0.51 0.74 -16.37
N GLY A 149 1.14 -0.10 -15.55
CA GLY A 149 1.65 -1.40 -15.98
C GLY A 149 0.56 -2.36 -16.46
N ASN A 150 -0.68 -2.17 -16.02
CA ASN A 150 -1.87 -2.89 -16.51
C ASN A 150 -2.59 -2.16 -17.66
N LEU A 151 -1.95 -1.15 -18.28
CA LEU A 151 -2.50 -0.32 -19.36
C LEU A 151 -3.78 0.43 -18.95
N ARG A 152 -3.86 0.88 -17.70
CA ARG A 152 -5.01 1.61 -17.17
C ARG A 152 -4.57 2.88 -16.45
N ASP A 153 -5.30 3.95 -16.69
CA ASP A 153 -5.26 5.15 -15.89
C ASP A 153 -6.59 5.28 -15.15
N GLU A 154 -6.59 4.91 -13.87
CA GLU A 154 -7.79 4.96 -13.02
C GLU A 154 -8.20 6.41 -12.67
N GLU A 155 -7.26 7.37 -12.67
CA GLU A 155 -7.58 8.78 -12.40
C GLU A 155 -8.34 9.41 -13.57
N ALA A 156 -7.93 9.11 -14.81
CA ALA A 156 -8.63 9.56 -16.01
C ALA A 156 -9.76 8.62 -16.45
N GLY A 157 -9.85 7.41 -15.89
CA GLY A 157 -10.83 6.40 -16.26
C GLY A 157 -10.65 5.85 -17.69
N VAL A 158 -9.41 5.79 -18.18
CA VAL A 158 -9.10 5.40 -19.57
C VAL A 158 -8.11 4.23 -19.65
N SER A 159 -8.15 3.49 -20.75
CA SER A 159 -7.10 2.53 -21.10
C SER A 159 -5.96 3.25 -21.82
N LEU A 160 -4.74 2.80 -21.59
CA LEU A 160 -3.52 3.35 -22.17
C LEU A 160 -2.97 2.41 -23.25
N GLU A 161 -2.32 2.99 -24.25
CA GLU A 161 -1.47 2.23 -25.15
C GLU A 161 -0.11 1.98 -24.49
N ALA A 162 0.54 0.86 -24.78
CA ALA A 162 1.83 0.48 -24.20
C ALA A 162 2.91 1.59 -24.21
N PRO A 163 3.17 2.31 -25.31
CA PRO A 163 4.18 3.37 -25.31
C PRO A 163 3.82 4.56 -24.42
N GLU A 164 2.52 4.87 -24.29
CA GLU A 164 2.05 5.94 -23.40
C GLU A 164 2.17 5.52 -21.93
N ALA A 165 1.81 4.28 -21.61
CA ALA A 165 1.98 3.73 -20.27
C ALA A 165 3.45 3.76 -19.83
N LEU A 166 4.38 3.30 -20.68
CA LEU A 166 5.81 3.33 -20.38
C LEU A 166 6.34 4.74 -20.14
N LYS A 167 5.91 5.71 -20.96
CA LYS A 167 6.30 7.10 -20.77
C LYS A 167 5.83 7.63 -19.41
N ARG A 168 4.56 7.41 -19.06
CA ARG A 168 4.01 7.83 -17.77
C ARG A 168 4.70 7.15 -16.59
N ILE A 169 4.99 5.85 -16.70
CA ILE A 169 5.74 5.11 -15.67
C ILE A 169 7.13 5.71 -15.47
N LYS A 170 7.83 6.09 -16.53
CA LYS A 170 9.16 6.71 -16.43
C LYS A 170 9.14 8.07 -15.73
N ASP A 171 8.17 8.92 -16.08
CA ASP A 171 7.99 10.22 -15.44
C ASP A 171 7.61 10.06 -13.97
N LEU A 172 6.71 9.10 -13.69
CA LEU A 172 6.25 8.78 -12.35
C LEU A 172 7.35 8.18 -11.47
N LEU A 173 8.18 7.27 -11.99
CA LEU A 173 9.32 6.70 -11.26
C LEU A 173 10.30 7.81 -10.85
N SER A 174 10.52 8.79 -11.72
CA SER A 174 11.40 9.93 -11.43
C SER A 174 10.84 10.83 -10.32
N ALA A 175 9.51 10.99 -10.25
CA ALA A 175 8.86 11.70 -9.15
C ALA A 175 8.89 10.88 -7.85
N CYS A 176 8.55 9.58 -7.94
CA CYS A 176 8.53 8.65 -6.82
C CYS A 176 9.88 8.56 -6.11
N LYS A 177 10.99 8.59 -6.85
CA LYS A 177 12.34 8.63 -6.26
C LYS A 177 12.58 9.90 -5.45
N LYS A 178 12.09 11.05 -5.89
CA LYS A 178 12.23 12.31 -5.15
C LYS A 178 11.41 12.28 -3.87
N ASP A 179 10.16 11.80 -3.96
CA ASP A 179 9.30 11.63 -2.79
C ASP A 179 9.91 10.65 -1.77
N TYR A 180 10.55 9.59 -2.26
CA TYR A 180 11.32 8.67 -1.44
C TYR A 180 12.50 9.35 -0.74
N GLU A 181 13.31 10.17 -1.42
CA GLU A 181 14.43 10.88 -0.78
C GLU A 181 13.95 11.84 0.30
N VAL A 182 12.80 12.51 0.10
CA VAL A 182 12.19 13.37 1.12
C VAL A 182 11.77 12.54 2.35
N ALA A 183 11.10 11.40 2.13
CA ALA A 183 10.71 10.49 3.21
C ALA A 183 11.93 9.91 3.95
N LYS A 184 12.96 9.50 3.21
CA LYS A 184 14.22 8.96 3.76
C LYS A 184 14.91 9.98 4.64
N THR A 185 15.11 11.20 4.13
CA THR A 185 15.74 12.30 4.89
C THR A 185 14.96 12.60 6.16
N TRP A 186 13.62 12.62 6.09
CA TRP A 186 12.78 12.84 7.26
C TRP A 186 12.98 11.75 8.32
N MET A 187 12.97 10.48 7.92
CA MET A 187 13.15 9.34 8.83
C MET A 187 14.57 9.30 9.39
N GLU A 188 15.61 9.56 8.58
CA GLU A 188 17.00 9.63 9.05
C GLU A 188 17.17 10.71 10.12
N ASN A 189 16.64 11.92 9.89
CA ASN A 189 16.70 13.01 10.87
C ASN A 189 15.99 12.64 12.18
N LEU A 190 14.83 11.97 12.12
CA LEU A 190 14.10 11.53 13.31
C LEU A 190 14.99 10.65 14.21
N TYR A 191 15.64 9.63 13.65
CA TYR A 191 16.49 8.72 14.43
C TYR A 191 17.87 9.30 14.78
N GLU A 192 18.31 10.37 14.13
CA GLU A 192 19.51 11.12 14.52
C GLU A 192 19.22 12.11 15.66
N GLU A 193 18.04 12.73 15.71
CA GLU A 193 17.61 13.63 16.79
C GLU A 193 17.28 12.89 18.10
N ASP A 194 16.84 11.63 17.99
CA ASP A 194 16.53 10.76 19.14
C ASP A 194 17.74 10.04 19.76
N ASN A 195 18.95 10.25 19.22
CA ASN A 195 20.20 9.55 19.60
C ASN A 195 21.20 10.46 20.32
#